data_AF-A0A2U9QFA5-F1
#
_entry.id   AF-A0A2U9QFA5-F1
#
_cell.length_a   1.000
_cell.length_b   1.000
_cell.length_c   1.000
_cell.angle_alpha   90.00
_cell.angle_beta   90.00
_cell.angle_gamma   90.00
#
_symmetry.space_group_name_H-M   'P 1'
#
loop_
_entity.id
_entity.type
_entity.pdbx_description
1 polymer ?
#
loop_
_entity_poly.entity_id
_entity_poly.type
_entity_poly.pdbx_seq_one_letter_code
_entity_poly.pdbx_strand_id
1 'polypeptide(L)'
;LEMVQLREEIQRWRDTKPQVQTKEVVNEVIQYREDPKTKEEIETLKKRLAEEQRKRLDLERERVSNEERIRLKKIDLSQVREKVVQQEVVKMEVDPVLKSECVTFTQNISNELKQRESLKDELARLQRKKADLELQLEELERERRSRREAELEIQRLRVRLNELEIRDKENREKVTVKQKVVLQQDPQQEKEHSILRLQVEEERHKRLLLEKEFNALLQQQQTLERMEVREKVICTEKVQVERDPDAELEIEKLKKSLEEETKRRQELDIELSSVTSRLNEMEFTNTKSYKELDYIRDEGSRLLQENQRLQNEIRKLQSEIHITSKETRQITESSPVDNSKNLEIRLAALQKELLDLRRITTEKDEEIEKLQKGLSAVRVKREQRESHLRRSIVVIDPDTGKEMRPEEAFKLGLIDWKMFVNLQSQE
;
A
#
# COMPACT_ATOMS: atom_id res chain seq x y z
N LEU A 1 -48.83 -175.10 -16.78
CA LEU A 1 -47.91 -175.73 -17.75
C LEU A 1 -48.09 -175.23 -19.19
N GLU A 2 -48.93 -174.21 -19.46
CA GLU A 2 -49.00 -173.51 -20.77
C GLU A 2 -47.91 -172.43 -21.00
N MET A 3 -47.05 -172.15 -20.00
CA MET A 3 -45.87 -171.26 -20.14
C MET A 3 -44.77 -171.79 -21.08
N VAL A 4 -44.82 -173.06 -21.52
CA VAL A 4 -43.83 -173.62 -22.45
C VAL A 4 -44.22 -173.39 -23.92
N GLN A 5 -45.52 -173.24 -24.24
CA GLN A 5 -45.96 -172.99 -25.63
C GLN A 5 -45.83 -171.51 -26.05
N LEU A 6 -45.72 -170.55 -25.10
CA LEU A 6 -45.15 -169.21 -25.33
C LEU A 6 -43.75 -169.24 -25.98
N ARG A 7 -43.06 -170.38 -25.87
CA ARG A 7 -41.72 -170.64 -26.40
C ARG A 7 -41.58 -170.49 -27.90
N GLU A 8 -42.36 -171.32 -28.60
CA GLU A 8 -41.97 -171.80 -29.92
C GLU A 8 -42.59 -171.01 -31.06
N GLU A 9 -43.82 -170.52 -30.93
CA GLU A 9 -44.48 -169.78 -32.01
C GLU A 9 -43.94 -168.35 -32.17
N ILE A 10 -43.58 -167.69 -31.07
CA ILE A 10 -42.92 -166.37 -31.08
C ILE A 10 -41.51 -166.46 -31.70
N GLN A 11 -40.84 -167.61 -31.60
CA GLN A 11 -39.52 -167.83 -32.19
C GLN A 11 -39.59 -167.93 -33.72
N ARG A 12 -40.66 -168.47 -34.30
CA ARG A 12 -40.75 -168.68 -35.76
C ARG A 12 -40.98 -167.40 -36.56
N TRP A 13 -41.66 -166.41 -36.01
CA TRP A 13 -41.93 -165.15 -36.73
C TRP A 13 -40.86 -164.07 -36.48
N ARG A 14 -39.94 -164.29 -35.53
CA ARG A 14 -38.66 -163.53 -35.44
C ARG A 14 -37.78 -163.72 -36.67
N ASP A 15 -37.93 -164.82 -37.41
CA ASP A 15 -36.87 -165.29 -38.30
C ASP A 15 -37.03 -164.93 -39.78
N THR A 16 -38.05 -164.18 -40.20
CA THR A 16 -38.13 -163.86 -41.64
C THR A 16 -38.55 -162.43 -41.96
N LYS A 17 -37.52 -161.57 -42.03
CA LYS A 17 -37.47 -160.44 -42.97
C LYS A 17 -36.40 -160.74 -44.01
N PRO A 18 -36.69 -160.51 -45.29
CA PRO A 18 -35.71 -159.82 -46.13
C PRO A 18 -36.41 -158.94 -47.20
N GLN A 19 -35.78 -158.11 -48.01
CA GLN A 19 -34.44 -157.53 -48.08
C GLN A 19 -34.58 -156.29 -48.98
N VAL A 20 -33.66 -155.35 -48.77
CA VAL A 20 -33.50 -154.10 -49.50
C VAL A 20 -32.38 -154.27 -50.53
N GLN A 21 -32.44 -153.54 -51.65
CA GLN A 21 -31.26 -153.19 -52.45
C GLN A 21 -31.06 -151.68 -52.47
N THR A 22 -29.83 -151.27 -52.15
CA THR A 22 -29.31 -149.91 -52.04
C THR A 22 -28.60 -149.47 -53.32
N LYS A 23 -28.65 -148.17 -53.63
CA LYS A 23 -27.74 -147.47 -54.55
C LYS A 23 -27.18 -146.25 -53.84
N GLU A 24 -25.86 -146.13 -53.86
CA GLU A 24 -25.06 -145.06 -53.27
C GLU A 24 -25.15 -143.78 -54.12
N VAL A 25 -25.30 -142.63 -53.45
CA VAL A 25 -25.16 -141.29 -54.03
C VAL A 25 -24.02 -140.60 -53.28
N VAL A 26 -22.94 -140.30 -53.99
CA VAL A 26 -21.80 -139.54 -53.47
C VAL A 26 -22.06 -138.05 -53.67
N ASN A 27 -22.28 -137.32 -52.58
CA ASN A 27 -22.30 -135.86 -52.55
C ASN A 27 -20.91 -135.38 -52.09
N GLU A 28 -20.10 -134.87 -53.01
CA GLU A 28 -18.87 -134.14 -52.67
C GLU A 28 -19.26 -132.74 -52.15
N VAL A 29 -19.27 -132.59 -50.83
CA VAL A 29 -19.41 -131.30 -50.17
C VAL A 29 -18.02 -130.68 -50.06
N ILE A 30 -17.67 -129.75 -50.96
CA ILE A 30 -16.46 -128.93 -50.87
C ILE A 30 -16.64 -127.96 -49.68
N GLN A 31 -16.06 -128.30 -48.52
CA GLN A 31 -16.03 -127.44 -47.35
C GLN A 31 -14.86 -126.45 -47.46
N TYR A 32 -15.14 -125.17 -47.75
CA TYR A 32 -14.17 -124.09 -47.56
C TYR A 32 -13.88 -123.94 -46.07
N ARG A 33 -12.77 -124.52 -45.59
CA ARG A 33 -12.23 -124.19 -44.27
C ARG A 33 -11.46 -122.88 -44.41
N GLU A 34 -12.01 -121.81 -43.85
CA GLU A 34 -11.28 -120.55 -43.70
C GLU A 34 -10.02 -120.80 -42.84
N ASP A 35 -8.86 -120.50 -43.38
CA ASP A 35 -7.57 -120.69 -42.70
C ASP A 35 -7.55 -119.91 -41.36
N PRO A 36 -7.15 -120.54 -40.25
CA PRO A 36 -7.20 -119.93 -38.92
C PRO A 36 -6.32 -118.67 -38.83
N LYS A 37 -5.21 -118.64 -39.56
CA LYS A 37 -4.31 -117.46 -39.61
C LYS A 37 -4.98 -116.25 -40.28
N THR A 38 -5.73 -116.46 -41.36
CA THR A 38 -6.47 -115.40 -42.04
C THR A 38 -7.62 -114.89 -41.18
N LYS A 39 -8.25 -115.75 -40.37
CA LYS A 39 -9.23 -115.32 -39.36
C LYS A 39 -8.63 -114.42 -38.29
N GLU A 40 -7.49 -114.83 -37.72
CA GLU A 40 -6.77 -114.02 -36.72
C GLU A 40 -6.29 -112.69 -37.31
N GLU A 41 -5.80 -112.68 -38.56
CA GLU A 41 -5.44 -111.46 -39.27
C GLU A 41 -6.66 -110.55 -39.51
N ILE A 42 -7.80 -111.10 -39.92
CA ILE A 42 -9.04 -110.33 -40.06
C ILE A 42 -9.51 -109.77 -38.71
N GLU A 43 -9.40 -110.53 -37.62
CA GLU A 43 -9.76 -110.05 -36.28
C GLU A 43 -8.82 -108.95 -35.80
N THR A 44 -7.51 -109.08 -36.02
CA THR A 44 -6.54 -108.03 -35.67
C THR A 44 -6.72 -106.78 -36.53
N LEU A 45 -7.02 -106.93 -37.82
CA LEU A 45 -7.37 -105.81 -38.70
C LEU A 45 -8.68 -105.14 -38.30
N LYS A 46 -9.71 -105.90 -37.88
CA LYS A 46 -10.96 -105.35 -37.32
C LYS A 46 -10.70 -104.56 -36.04
N LYS A 47 -9.85 -105.07 -35.14
CA LYS A 47 -9.44 -104.36 -33.92
C LYS A 47 -8.70 -103.07 -34.24
N ARG A 48 -7.70 -103.11 -35.14
CA ARG A 48 -6.96 -101.92 -35.59
C ARG A 48 -7.87 -100.91 -36.28
N LEU A 49 -8.81 -101.37 -37.11
CA LEU A 49 -9.80 -100.49 -37.75
C LEU A 49 -10.70 -99.82 -36.71
N ALA A 50 -11.17 -100.57 -35.70
CA ALA A 50 -11.98 -100.01 -34.61
C ALA A 50 -11.18 -99.00 -33.77
N GLU A 51 -9.90 -99.26 -33.51
CA GLU A 51 -9.00 -98.32 -32.83
C GLU A 51 -8.78 -97.05 -33.65
N GLU A 52 -8.53 -97.16 -34.95
CA GLU A 52 -8.38 -95.99 -35.83
C GLU A 52 -9.68 -95.22 -36.01
N GLN A 53 -10.82 -95.91 -36.08
CA GLN A 53 -12.14 -95.25 -36.09
C GLN A 53 -12.39 -94.50 -34.77
N ARG A 54 -11.99 -95.07 -33.63
CA ARG A 54 -12.07 -94.40 -32.33
C ARG A 54 -11.17 -93.17 -32.28
N LYS A 55 -9.91 -93.27 -32.69
CA LYS A 55 -8.98 -92.13 -32.78
C LYS A 55 -9.50 -91.04 -33.71
N ARG A 56 -10.06 -91.41 -34.87
CA ARG A 56 -10.69 -90.47 -35.80
C ARG A 56 -11.84 -89.71 -35.12
N LEU A 57 -12.71 -90.41 -34.39
CA LEU A 57 -13.82 -89.78 -33.66
C LEU A 57 -13.33 -88.87 -32.53
N ASP A 58 -12.28 -89.26 -31.79
CA ASP A 58 -11.69 -88.44 -30.74
C ASP A 58 -11.05 -87.17 -31.32
N LEU A 59 -10.30 -87.29 -32.43
CA LEU A 59 -9.75 -86.13 -33.16
C LEU A 59 -10.85 -85.23 -33.75
N GLU A 60 -11.94 -85.79 -34.24
CA GLU A 60 -13.08 -85.03 -34.76
C GLU A 60 -13.79 -84.26 -33.62
N ARG A 61 -13.90 -84.84 -32.43
CA ARG A 61 -14.39 -84.16 -31.22
C ARG A 61 -13.46 -83.03 -30.78
N GLU A 62 -12.15 -83.27 -30.75
CA GLU A 62 -11.16 -82.24 -30.41
C GLU A 62 -11.14 -81.09 -31.42
N ARG A 63 -11.27 -81.40 -32.71
CA ARG A 63 -11.40 -80.40 -33.77
C ARG A 63 -12.61 -79.52 -33.54
N VAL A 64 -13.79 -80.09 -33.29
CA VAL A 64 -15.02 -79.32 -33.01
C VAL A 64 -14.87 -78.47 -31.75
N SER A 65 -14.26 -79.01 -30.69
CA SER A 65 -13.97 -78.25 -29.47
C SER A 65 -13.03 -77.07 -29.73
N ASN A 66 -11.98 -77.27 -30.52
CA ASN A 66 -11.05 -76.20 -30.89
C ASN A 66 -11.68 -75.16 -31.83
N GLU A 67 -12.52 -75.58 -32.78
CA GLU A 67 -13.29 -74.67 -33.63
C GLU A 67 -14.23 -73.80 -32.80
N GLU A 68 -14.93 -74.37 -31.82
CA GLU A 68 -15.79 -73.61 -30.90
C GLU A 68 -14.97 -72.66 -30.00
N ARG A 69 -13.81 -73.09 -29.50
CA ARG A 69 -12.88 -72.21 -28.76
C ARG A 69 -12.38 -71.05 -29.62
N ILE A 70 -12.06 -71.30 -30.89
CA ILE A 70 -11.64 -70.27 -31.84
C ILE A 70 -12.82 -69.33 -32.14
N ARG A 71 -14.04 -69.86 -32.28
CA ARG A 71 -15.25 -69.06 -32.49
C ARG A 71 -15.53 -68.15 -31.30
N LEU A 72 -15.46 -68.67 -30.08
CA LEU A 72 -15.57 -67.88 -28.84
C LEU A 72 -14.48 -66.82 -28.76
N LYS A 73 -13.21 -67.16 -29.05
CA LYS A 73 -12.12 -66.16 -29.12
C LYS A 73 -12.34 -65.11 -30.20
N LYS A 74 -12.86 -65.48 -31.37
CA LYS A 74 -13.21 -64.52 -32.43
C LYS A 74 -14.33 -63.59 -31.98
N ILE A 75 -15.34 -64.12 -31.29
CA ILE A 75 -16.41 -63.31 -30.68
C ILE A 75 -15.80 -62.37 -29.64
N ASP A 76 -14.96 -62.85 -28.73
CA ASP A 76 -14.27 -62.03 -27.71
C ASP A 76 -13.34 -60.96 -28.30
N LEU A 77 -12.68 -61.24 -29.42
CA LEU A 77 -11.82 -60.28 -30.13
C LEU A 77 -12.62 -59.29 -30.99
N SER A 78 -13.78 -59.71 -31.50
CA SER A 78 -14.71 -58.86 -32.29
C SER A 78 -15.63 -58.02 -31.41
N GLN A 79 -15.87 -58.46 -30.17
CA GLN A 79 -16.22 -57.58 -29.08
C GLN A 79 -15.00 -56.69 -28.88
N VAL A 80 -15.03 -55.53 -29.53
CA VAL A 80 -14.26 -54.38 -29.10
C VAL A 80 -14.66 -54.17 -27.63
N ARG A 81 -13.92 -54.80 -26.72
CA ARG A 81 -13.70 -54.21 -25.41
C ARG A 81 -13.04 -52.91 -25.77
N GLU A 82 -13.85 -51.86 -25.82
CA GLU A 82 -13.37 -50.52 -25.62
C GLU A 82 -12.40 -50.65 -24.45
N LYS A 83 -11.11 -50.62 -24.77
CA LYS A 83 -10.08 -50.58 -23.77
C LYS A 83 -10.22 -49.14 -23.29
N VAL A 84 -11.22 -48.91 -22.43
CA VAL A 84 -11.09 -47.92 -21.39
C VAL A 84 -9.88 -48.45 -20.64
N VAL A 85 -8.71 -47.97 -21.05
CA VAL A 85 -7.62 -47.80 -20.13
C VAL A 85 -8.32 -47.04 -19.02
N GLN A 86 -8.59 -47.70 -17.89
CA GLN A 86 -8.58 -46.95 -16.64
C GLN A 86 -7.15 -46.47 -16.53
N GLN A 87 -6.84 -45.43 -17.29
CA GLN A 87 -5.92 -44.46 -16.83
C GLN A 87 -6.69 -43.97 -15.62
N GLU A 88 -6.25 -44.37 -14.43
CA GLU A 88 -6.41 -43.49 -13.27
C GLU A 88 -5.73 -42.17 -13.68
N VAL A 89 -6.38 -41.40 -14.54
CA VAL A 89 -6.31 -39.97 -14.49
C VAL A 89 -7.06 -39.67 -13.21
N VAL A 90 -6.30 -39.74 -12.11
CA VAL A 90 -6.57 -38.93 -10.95
C VAL A 90 -6.71 -37.53 -11.52
N LYS A 91 -7.94 -37.10 -11.77
CA LYS A 91 -8.22 -35.69 -11.96
C LYS A 91 -7.73 -35.07 -10.67
N MET A 92 -6.65 -34.32 -10.72
CA MET A 92 -6.32 -33.43 -9.63
C MET A 92 -7.51 -32.48 -9.52
N GLU A 93 -8.43 -32.81 -8.62
CA GLU A 93 -9.40 -31.86 -8.12
C GLU A 93 -8.60 -30.84 -7.34
N VAL A 94 -8.11 -29.83 -8.07
CA VAL A 94 -7.49 -28.66 -7.45
C VAL A 94 -8.55 -28.07 -6.56
N ASP A 95 -8.29 -28.18 -5.26
CA ASP A 95 -9.17 -27.77 -4.17
C ASP A 95 -9.79 -26.39 -4.52
N PRO A 96 -11.12 -26.26 -4.56
CA PRO A 96 -11.78 -24.99 -4.84
C PRO A 96 -11.35 -23.88 -3.88
N VAL A 97 -10.93 -24.21 -2.65
CA VAL A 97 -10.36 -23.27 -1.69
C VAL A 97 -9.00 -22.78 -2.16
N LEU A 98 -8.11 -23.66 -2.60
CA LEU A 98 -6.80 -23.28 -3.12
C LEU A 98 -6.92 -22.40 -4.37
N LYS A 99 -7.91 -22.64 -5.23
CA LYS A 99 -8.19 -21.77 -6.38
C LYS A 99 -8.65 -20.38 -5.97
N SER A 100 -9.54 -20.27 -4.99
CA SER A 100 -10.02 -18.97 -4.52
C SER A 100 -8.89 -18.19 -3.84
N GLU A 101 -8.04 -18.87 -3.06
CA GLU A 101 -6.82 -18.30 -2.48
C GLU A 101 -5.83 -17.81 -3.55
N CYS A 102 -5.57 -18.59 -4.61
CA CYS A 102 -4.72 -18.14 -5.71
C CYS A 102 -5.28 -16.89 -6.41
N VAL A 103 -6.61 -16.81 -6.56
CA VAL A 103 -7.27 -15.63 -7.14
C VAL A 103 -7.15 -14.42 -6.21
N THR A 104 -7.39 -14.58 -4.91
CA THR A 104 -7.25 -13.48 -3.94
C THR A 104 -5.80 -13.02 -3.83
N PHE A 105 -4.82 -13.93 -3.83
CA PHE A 105 -3.40 -13.57 -3.86
C PHE A 105 -3.03 -12.83 -5.14
N THR A 106 -3.51 -13.27 -6.30
CA THR A 106 -3.28 -12.57 -7.57
C THR A 106 -3.85 -11.16 -7.54
N GLN A 107 -5.05 -11.00 -6.97
CA GLN A 107 -5.70 -9.70 -6.83
C GLN A 107 -4.96 -8.79 -5.85
N ASN A 108 -4.50 -9.33 -4.71
CA ASN A 108 -3.68 -8.60 -3.75
C ASN A 108 -2.35 -8.17 -4.38
N ILE A 109 -1.66 -9.06 -5.08
CA ILE A 109 -0.42 -8.73 -5.81
C ILE A 109 -0.69 -7.62 -6.84
N SER A 110 -1.80 -7.67 -7.57
CA SER A 110 -2.18 -6.62 -8.54
C SER A 110 -2.42 -5.28 -7.85
N ASN A 111 -3.10 -5.27 -6.69
CA ASN A 111 -3.34 -4.05 -5.92
C ASN A 111 -2.04 -3.47 -5.35
N GLU A 112 -1.17 -4.32 -4.79
CA GLU A 112 0.15 -3.93 -4.30
C GLU A 112 1.03 -3.36 -5.42
N LEU A 113 0.98 -3.95 -6.62
CA LEU A 113 1.71 -3.43 -7.78
C LEU A 113 1.22 -2.03 -8.18
N LYS A 114 -0.10 -1.78 -8.17
CA LYS A 114 -0.68 -0.46 -8.44
C LYS A 114 -0.31 0.56 -7.37
N GLN A 115 -0.35 0.18 -6.08
CA GLN A 115 0.08 1.05 -4.99
C GLN A 115 1.57 1.38 -5.08
N ARG A 116 2.40 0.40 -5.42
CA ARG A 116 3.83 0.62 -5.66
C ARG A 116 4.07 1.60 -6.82
N GLU A 117 3.26 1.51 -7.87
CA GLU A 117 3.35 2.42 -9.02
C GLU A 117 2.91 3.85 -8.67
N SER A 118 1.80 4.02 -7.93
CA SER A 118 1.38 5.34 -7.45
C SER A 118 2.41 5.99 -6.53
N LEU A 119 3.00 5.21 -5.61
CA LEU A 119 4.07 5.69 -4.73
C LEU A 119 5.34 6.07 -5.50
N LYS A 120 5.67 5.35 -6.58
CA LYS A 120 6.79 5.72 -7.46
C LYS A 120 6.53 7.04 -8.19
N ASP A 121 5.31 7.26 -8.66
CA ASP A 121 4.92 8.51 -9.31
C ASP A 121 4.96 9.69 -8.33
N GLU A 122 4.48 9.49 -7.10
CA GLU A 122 4.57 10.48 -6.03
C GLU A 122 6.01 10.81 -5.68
N LEU A 123 6.88 9.80 -5.55
CA LEU A 123 8.31 9.99 -5.33
C LEU A 123 8.94 10.81 -6.45
N ALA A 124 8.64 10.51 -7.71
CA ALA A 124 9.15 11.26 -8.86
C ALA A 124 8.66 12.72 -8.85
N ARG A 125 7.40 12.97 -8.48
CA ARG A 125 6.86 14.33 -8.32
C ARG A 125 7.56 15.09 -7.19
N LEU A 126 7.78 14.46 -6.05
CA LEU A 126 8.47 15.06 -4.91
C LEU A 126 9.94 15.35 -5.24
N GLN A 127 10.62 14.47 -5.97
CA GLN A 127 11.99 14.70 -6.44
C GLN A 127 12.08 15.92 -7.37
N ARG A 128 11.12 16.12 -8.28
CA ARG A 128 11.07 17.34 -9.13
C ARG A 128 10.87 18.59 -8.29
N LYS A 129 9.88 18.59 -7.38
CA LYS A 129 9.64 19.72 -6.48
C LYS A 129 10.87 20.07 -5.63
N LYS A 130 11.59 19.04 -5.16
CA LYS A 130 12.84 19.23 -4.42
C LYS A 130 13.89 19.93 -5.29
N ALA A 131 14.09 19.47 -6.52
CA ALA A 131 15.04 20.09 -7.45
C ALA A 131 14.67 21.56 -7.76
N ASP A 132 13.38 21.85 -7.95
CA ASP A 132 12.90 23.22 -8.19
C ASP A 132 13.18 24.13 -6.98
N LEU A 133 12.94 23.64 -5.76
CA LEU A 133 13.24 24.38 -4.52
C LEU A 133 14.75 24.57 -4.30
N GLU A 134 15.57 23.59 -4.65
CA GLU A 134 17.04 23.70 -4.59
C GLU A 134 17.54 24.80 -5.55
N LEU A 135 16.97 24.91 -6.75
CA LEU A 135 17.28 26.00 -7.69
C LEU A 135 16.87 27.36 -7.15
N GLN A 136 15.66 27.48 -6.59
CA GLN A 136 15.19 28.74 -5.99
C GLN A 136 16.07 29.18 -4.80
N LEU A 137 16.51 28.23 -3.96
CA LEU A 137 17.44 28.52 -2.88
C LEU A 137 18.80 29.01 -3.42
N GLU A 138 19.30 28.40 -4.49
CA GLU A 138 20.55 28.84 -5.11
C GLU A 138 20.44 30.25 -5.72
N GLU A 139 19.32 30.58 -6.34
CA GLU A 139 19.02 31.93 -6.84
C GLU A 139 18.98 32.96 -5.70
N LEU A 140 18.28 32.66 -4.61
CA LEU A 140 18.24 33.53 -3.42
C LEU A 140 19.62 33.69 -2.79
N GLU A 141 20.45 32.65 -2.77
CA GLU A 141 21.83 32.76 -2.32
C GLU A 141 22.66 33.66 -3.22
N ARG A 142 22.51 33.55 -4.55
CA ARG A 142 23.18 34.44 -5.50
C ARG A 142 22.75 35.89 -5.29
N GLU A 143 21.47 36.15 -5.11
CA GLU A 143 20.95 37.49 -4.84
C GLU A 143 21.50 38.04 -3.51
N ARG A 144 21.53 37.22 -2.45
CA ARG A 144 22.13 37.59 -1.16
C ARG A 144 23.63 37.93 -1.30
N ARG A 145 24.39 37.19 -2.14
CA ARG A 145 25.80 37.50 -2.42
C ARG A 145 25.94 38.83 -3.15
N SER A 146 25.17 39.04 -4.21
CA SER A 146 25.15 40.30 -4.97
C SER A 146 24.80 41.50 -4.07
N ARG A 147 23.80 41.35 -3.19
CA ARG A 147 23.42 42.38 -2.22
C ARG A 147 24.56 42.71 -1.25
N ARG A 148 25.27 41.71 -0.73
CA ARG A 148 26.45 41.94 0.13
C ARG A 148 27.56 42.67 -0.60
N GLU A 149 27.81 42.32 -1.86
CA GLU A 149 28.81 43.00 -2.69
C GLU A 149 28.43 44.47 -2.93
N ALA A 150 27.17 44.74 -3.25
CA ALA A 150 26.65 46.10 -3.38
C ALA A 150 26.74 46.90 -2.05
N GLU A 151 26.44 46.27 -0.91
CA GLU A 151 26.57 46.88 0.42
C GLU A 151 28.04 47.23 0.73
N LEU A 152 28.99 46.35 0.39
CA LEU A 152 30.42 46.64 0.51
C LEU A 152 30.86 47.79 -0.40
N GLU A 153 30.34 47.86 -1.63
CA GLU A 153 30.65 48.96 -2.54
C GLU A 153 30.07 50.29 -2.05
N ILE A 154 28.85 50.28 -1.51
CA ILE A 154 28.26 51.46 -0.84
C ILE A 154 29.14 51.90 0.32
N GLN A 155 29.66 50.99 1.14
CA GLN A 155 30.58 51.35 2.23
C GLN A 155 31.87 51.99 1.70
N ARG A 156 32.47 51.44 0.64
CA ARG A 156 33.65 52.02 -0.01
C ARG A 156 33.38 53.42 -0.56
N LEU A 157 32.25 53.60 -1.26
CA LEU A 157 31.84 54.90 -1.80
C LEU A 157 31.56 55.91 -0.68
N ARG A 158 30.98 55.50 0.45
CA ARG A 158 30.79 56.35 1.64
C ARG A 158 32.12 56.83 2.21
N VAL A 159 33.09 55.94 2.37
CA VAL A 159 34.44 56.33 2.82
C VAL A 159 35.06 57.32 1.84
N ARG A 160 34.95 57.04 0.53
CA ARG A 160 35.49 57.93 -0.51
C ARG A 160 34.81 59.31 -0.52
N LEU A 161 33.50 59.36 -0.31
CA LEU A 161 32.76 60.61 -0.21
C LEU A 161 33.22 61.43 0.99
N ASN A 162 33.34 60.80 2.17
CA ASN A 162 33.86 61.47 3.38
C ASN A 162 35.27 62.03 3.15
N GLU A 163 36.17 61.29 2.48
CA GLU A 163 37.51 61.80 2.12
C GLU A 163 37.46 63.02 1.20
N LEU A 164 36.50 63.05 0.26
CA LEU A 164 36.33 64.18 -0.65
C LEU A 164 35.74 65.39 0.09
N GLU A 165 34.77 65.18 0.98
CA GLU A 165 34.20 66.24 1.81
C GLU A 165 35.23 66.87 2.76
N ILE A 166 36.09 66.05 3.39
CA ILE A 166 37.19 66.54 4.22
C ILE A 166 38.15 67.38 3.37
N ARG A 167 38.53 66.87 2.18
CA ARG A 167 39.38 67.63 1.25
C ARG A 167 38.73 68.93 0.80
N ASP A 168 37.42 68.96 0.56
CA ASP A 168 36.71 70.18 0.20
C ASP A 168 36.69 71.18 1.36
N LYS A 169 36.46 70.73 2.60
CA LYS A 169 36.55 71.57 3.81
C LYS A 169 37.96 72.14 3.99
N GLU A 170 39.00 71.29 3.89
CA GLU A 170 40.39 71.75 3.95
C GLU A 170 40.72 72.73 2.83
N ASN A 171 40.20 72.52 1.62
CA ASN A 171 40.41 73.44 0.51
C ASN A 171 39.71 74.78 0.78
N ARG A 172 38.49 74.78 1.30
CA ARG A 172 37.78 76.01 1.72
C ARG A 172 38.54 76.73 2.83
N GLU A 173 39.04 76.01 3.83
CA GLU A 173 39.84 76.57 4.93
C GLU A 173 41.21 77.08 4.45
N LYS A 174 41.88 76.39 3.52
CA LYS A 174 43.12 76.85 2.89
C LYS A 174 42.89 78.10 2.03
N VAL A 175 41.72 78.23 1.39
CA VAL A 175 41.31 79.43 0.65
C VAL A 175 41.03 80.59 1.62
N THR A 176 40.39 80.35 2.77
CA THR A 176 40.14 81.42 3.77
C THR A 176 41.39 81.83 4.55
N VAL A 177 42.31 80.91 4.85
CA VAL A 177 43.56 81.20 5.59
C VAL A 177 44.62 81.88 4.71
N LYS A 178 44.64 81.62 3.40
CA LYS A 178 45.55 82.33 2.47
C LYS A 178 45.14 83.79 2.20
N GLN A 179 43.97 84.23 2.65
CA GLN A 179 43.52 85.62 2.50
C GLN A 179 43.71 86.45 3.78
N LYS A 180 44.97 86.57 4.21
CA LYS A 180 45.49 87.78 4.85
C LYS A 180 46.76 88.19 4.11
N VAL A 181 46.58 88.56 2.85
CA VAL A 181 47.60 89.16 2.00
C VAL A 181 47.13 90.58 1.75
N VAL A 182 47.99 91.55 2.05
CA VAL A 182 47.82 92.93 1.60
C VAL A 182 47.90 92.89 0.08
N LEU A 183 46.74 92.74 -0.57
CA LEU A 183 46.60 92.90 -2.01
C LEU A 183 46.66 94.40 -2.29
N GLN A 184 47.75 94.83 -2.92
CA GLN A 184 47.62 95.95 -3.86
C GLN A 184 46.70 95.47 -4.96
N GLN A 185 45.55 96.13 -5.11
CA GLN A 185 44.56 95.78 -6.10
C GLN A 185 45.15 96.03 -7.49
N ASP A 186 44.98 95.06 -8.38
CA ASP A 186 45.33 95.19 -9.78
C ASP A 186 44.52 96.35 -10.40
N PRO A 187 45.15 97.31 -11.10
CA PRO A 187 44.44 98.42 -11.76
C PRO A 187 43.32 97.97 -12.71
N GLN A 188 43.36 96.74 -13.23
CA GLN A 188 42.25 96.18 -14.03
C GLN A 188 41.08 95.75 -13.14
N GLN A 189 41.34 95.19 -11.97
CA GLN A 189 40.31 94.74 -11.03
C GLN A 189 39.57 95.93 -10.38
N GLU A 190 40.25 97.05 -10.13
CA GLU A 190 39.59 98.29 -9.67
C GLU A 190 38.62 98.84 -10.73
N LYS A 191 38.98 98.76 -12.01
CA LYS A 191 38.10 99.18 -13.12
C LYS A 191 36.88 98.27 -13.23
N GLU A 192 37.07 96.95 -13.18
CA GLU A 192 35.95 96.02 -13.19
C GLU A 192 35.03 96.23 -11.98
N HIS A 193 35.60 96.42 -10.79
CA HIS A 193 34.84 96.72 -9.60
C HIS A 193 34.09 98.05 -9.72
N SER A 194 34.69 99.10 -10.31
CA SER A 194 33.99 100.37 -10.52
C SER A 194 32.85 100.24 -11.53
N ILE A 195 33.04 99.46 -12.61
CA ILE A 195 32.01 99.21 -13.64
C ILE A 195 30.87 98.39 -13.05
N LEU A 196 31.16 97.30 -12.35
CA LEU A 196 30.15 96.46 -11.70
C LEU A 196 29.39 97.24 -10.63
N ARG A 197 30.08 98.09 -9.87
CA ARG A 197 29.43 98.97 -8.89
C ARG A 197 28.48 99.95 -9.55
N LEU A 198 28.89 100.57 -10.67
CA LEU A 198 28.03 101.46 -11.44
C LEU A 198 26.79 100.70 -11.97
N GLN A 199 26.97 99.51 -12.53
CA GLN A 199 25.86 98.67 -13.00
C GLN A 199 24.89 98.29 -11.88
N VAL A 200 25.41 97.96 -10.69
CA VAL A 200 24.55 97.69 -9.52
C VAL A 200 23.80 98.94 -9.08
N GLU A 201 24.42 100.12 -9.13
CA GLU A 201 23.76 101.40 -8.81
C GLU A 201 22.68 101.75 -9.86
N GLU A 202 22.93 101.48 -11.14
CA GLU A 202 21.94 101.62 -12.23
C GLU A 202 20.75 100.67 -12.04
N GLU A 203 20.98 99.39 -11.75
CA GLU A 203 19.91 98.42 -11.50
C GLU A 203 19.12 98.77 -10.23
N ARG A 204 19.79 99.29 -9.19
CA ARG A 204 19.11 99.84 -8.00
C ARG A 204 18.23 101.03 -8.35
N HIS A 205 18.68 101.92 -9.24
CA HIS A 205 17.89 103.05 -9.70
C HIS A 205 16.67 102.59 -10.52
N LYS A 206 16.85 101.65 -11.46
CA LYS A 206 15.75 101.06 -12.23
C LYS A 206 14.72 100.38 -11.33
N ARG A 207 15.17 99.59 -10.35
CA ARG A 207 14.29 98.98 -9.34
C ARG A 207 13.47 100.04 -8.59
N LEU A 208 14.12 101.13 -8.18
CA LEU A 208 13.44 102.21 -7.45
C LEU A 208 12.43 102.96 -8.32
N LEU A 209 12.67 103.11 -9.62
CA LEU A 209 11.71 103.66 -10.57
C LEU A 209 10.50 102.72 -10.73
N LEU A 210 10.75 101.42 -10.95
CA LEU A 210 9.69 100.41 -11.02
C LEU A 210 8.87 100.32 -9.73
N GLU A 211 9.50 100.42 -8.56
CA GLU A 211 8.80 100.48 -7.27
C GLU A 211 7.90 101.72 -7.18
N LYS A 212 8.35 102.89 -7.68
CA LYS A 212 7.51 104.10 -7.73
C LYS A 212 6.33 103.93 -8.69
N GLU A 213 6.56 103.39 -9.88
CA GLU A 213 5.50 103.10 -10.85
C GLU A 213 4.49 102.09 -10.31
N PHE A 214 4.96 101.02 -9.69
CA PHE A 214 4.12 100.03 -9.03
C PHE A 214 3.27 100.64 -7.93
N ASN A 215 3.86 101.48 -7.07
CA ASN A 215 3.11 102.17 -6.02
C ASN A 215 2.07 103.15 -6.59
N ALA A 216 2.38 103.84 -7.70
CA ALA A 216 1.42 104.70 -8.38
C ALA A 216 0.25 103.89 -8.96
N LEU A 217 0.53 102.74 -9.58
CA LEU A 217 -0.50 101.81 -10.07
C LEU A 217 -1.34 101.24 -8.93
N LEU A 218 -0.72 100.90 -7.80
CA LEU A 218 -1.43 100.44 -6.60
C LEU A 218 -2.36 101.52 -6.05
N GLN A 219 -1.91 102.78 -6.02
CA GLN A 219 -2.76 103.92 -5.64
C GLN A 219 -3.90 104.13 -6.64
N GLN A 220 -3.64 103.99 -7.95
CA GLN A 220 -4.68 104.05 -8.98
C GLN A 220 -5.71 102.93 -8.80
N GLN A 221 -5.25 101.70 -8.56
CA GLN A 221 -6.11 100.55 -8.25
C GLN A 221 -6.96 100.85 -7.01
N GLN A 222 -6.36 101.32 -5.92
CA GLN A 222 -7.10 101.67 -4.70
C GLN A 222 -8.10 102.82 -4.94
N THR A 223 -7.78 103.80 -5.79
CA THR A 223 -8.74 104.85 -6.16
C THR A 223 -9.88 104.29 -6.99
N LEU A 224 -9.61 103.39 -7.94
CA LEU A 224 -10.64 102.72 -8.76
C LEU A 224 -11.51 101.78 -7.92
N GLU A 225 -10.94 101.07 -6.96
CA GLU A 225 -11.66 100.22 -5.99
C GLU A 225 -12.55 101.04 -5.05
N ARG A 226 -12.16 102.28 -4.71
CA ARG A 226 -12.94 103.21 -3.88
C ARG A 226 -13.97 104.03 -4.67
N MET A 227 -13.85 104.05 -6.00
CA MET A 227 -14.87 104.64 -6.87
C MET A 227 -16.06 103.68 -6.95
N GLU A 228 -17.01 103.85 -6.04
CA GLU A 228 -18.33 103.22 -6.17
C GLU A 228 -19.03 103.77 -7.41
N VAL A 229 -19.23 102.89 -8.40
CA VAL A 229 -20.03 103.14 -9.60
C VAL A 229 -21.48 103.35 -9.15
N ARG A 230 -22.00 104.57 -9.31
CA ARG A 230 -23.43 104.86 -9.15
C ARG A 230 -24.20 104.12 -10.25
N GLU A 231 -25.07 103.22 -9.81
CA GLU A 231 -26.06 102.49 -10.61
C GLU A 231 -26.83 103.38 -11.60
N LYS A 232 -26.91 102.94 -12.86
CA LYS A 232 -28.12 103.05 -13.68
C LYS A 232 -28.06 102.14 -14.92
N VAL A 233 -29.05 101.25 -14.99
CA VAL A 233 -29.60 100.52 -16.16
C VAL A 233 -28.96 99.16 -16.53
N ILE A 234 -29.46 98.13 -15.86
CA ILE A 234 -30.05 96.86 -16.38
C ILE A 234 -29.45 96.31 -17.70
N CYS A 235 -28.59 95.28 -17.57
CA CYS A 235 -28.83 93.91 -18.01
C CYS A 235 -27.77 93.00 -17.35
N THR A 236 -28.22 91.98 -16.63
CA THR A 236 -27.38 91.09 -15.82
C THR A 236 -26.52 90.17 -16.69
N GLU A 237 -25.20 90.36 -16.71
CA GLU A 237 -24.26 89.35 -17.17
C GLU A 237 -23.80 88.53 -15.95
N LYS A 238 -24.33 87.31 -15.85
CA LYS A 238 -23.87 86.33 -14.87
C LYS A 238 -22.44 85.97 -15.24
N VAL A 239 -21.47 86.38 -14.44
CA VAL A 239 -20.12 85.79 -14.51
C VAL A 239 -20.22 84.36 -13.98
N GLN A 240 -20.55 83.43 -14.87
CA GLN A 240 -20.27 82.02 -14.68
C GLN A 240 -18.76 81.87 -14.79
N VAL A 241 -18.11 81.53 -13.67
CA VAL A 241 -16.79 80.91 -13.73
C VAL A 241 -17.03 79.54 -14.36
N GLU A 242 -16.94 79.45 -15.68
CA GLU A 242 -16.96 78.17 -16.38
C GLU A 242 -15.74 77.39 -15.91
N ARG A 243 -16.01 76.32 -15.17
CA ARG A 243 -15.00 75.30 -14.92
C ARG A 243 -14.71 74.68 -16.28
N ASP A 244 -13.43 74.60 -16.65
CA ASP A 244 -13.03 73.95 -17.89
C ASP A 244 -13.58 72.51 -17.89
N PRO A 245 -14.52 72.17 -18.80
CA PRO A 245 -15.18 70.86 -18.81
C PRO A 245 -14.17 69.74 -19.05
N ASP A 246 -13.10 70.02 -19.81
CA ASP A 246 -12.03 69.08 -20.07
C ASP A 246 -11.21 68.77 -18.80
N ALA A 247 -11.00 69.76 -17.93
CA ALA A 247 -10.30 69.57 -16.66
C ALA A 247 -11.15 68.76 -15.67
N GLU A 248 -12.47 68.98 -15.62
CA GLU A 248 -13.37 68.19 -14.78
C GLU A 248 -13.45 66.73 -15.26
N LEU A 249 -13.53 66.51 -16.57
CA LEU A 249 -13.52 65.16 -17.16
C LEU A 249 -12.20 64.43 -16.86
N GLU A 250 -11.07 65.12 -16.92
CA GLU A 250 -9.77 64.52 -16.62
C GLU A 250 -9.62 64.17 -15.14
N ILE A 251 -10.08 65.05 -14.24
CA ILE A 251 -10.15 64.75 -12.80
C ILE A 251 -11.05 63.53 -12.54
N GLU A 252 -12.19 63.41 -13.23
CA GLU A 252 -13.08 62.27 -13.07
C GLU A 252 -12.46 60.96 -13.58
N LYS A 253 -11.76 60.98 -14.71
CA LYS A 253 -11.00 59.81 -15.21
C LYS A 253 -9.90 59.39 -14.24
N LEU A 254 -9.12 60.35 -13.72
CA LEU A 254 -8.06 60.06 -12.74
C LEU A 254 -8.64 59.49 -11.44
N LYS A 255 -9.79 59.99 -10.97
CA LYS A 255 -10.49 59.41 -9.82
C LYS A 255 -10.94 57.97 -10.08
N LYS A 256 -11.55 57.70 -11.24
CA LYS A 256 -11.95 56.33 -11.63
C LYS A 256 -10.74 55.38 -11.69
N SER A 257 -9.64 55.82 -12.31
CA SER A 257 -8.40 55.03 -12.36
C SER A 257 -7.81 54.79 -10.97
N LEU A 258 -7.83 55.79 -10.08
CA LEU A 258 -7.39 55.63 -8.70
C LEU A 258 -8.28 54.64 -7.94
N GLU A 259 -9.60 54.73 -8.08
CA GLU A 259 -10.55 53.79 -7.47
C GLU A 259 -10.32 52.36 -7.96
N GLU A 260 -10.10 52.16 -9.25
CA GLU A 260 -9.78 50.84 -9.82
C GLU A 260 -8.45 50.29 -9.26
N GLU A 261 -7.39 51.11 -9.19
CA GLU A 261 -6.12 50.69 -8.60
C GLU A 261 -6.23 50.40 -7.10
N THR A 262 -7.05 51.15 -6.35
CA THR A 262 -7.29 50.83 -4.94
C THR A 262 -8.01 49.49 -4.76
N LYS A 263 -8.95 49.14 -5.64
CA LYS A 263 -9.62 47.82 -5.64
C LYS A 263 -8.65 46.71 -5.99
N ARG A 264 -7.86 46.88 -7.06
CA ARG A 264 -6.81 45.90 -7.45
C ARG A 264 -5.82 45.67 -6.31
N ARG A 265 -5.39 46.74 -5.63
CA ARG A 265 -4.50 46.62 -4.46
C ARG A 265 -5.16 45.82 -3.33
N GLN A 266 -6.44 46.07 -3.02
CA GLN A 266 -7.16 45.32 -2.00
C GLN A 266 -7.32 43.84 -2.37
N GLU A 267 -7.59 43.53 -3.63
CA GLU A 267 -7.66 42.15 -4.13
C GLU A 267 -6.32 41.43 -3.96
N LEU A 268 -5.22 42.08 -4.35
CA LEU A 268 -3.86 41.56 -4.16
C LEU A 268 -3.51 41.39 -2.68
N ASP A 269 -3.91 42.30 -1.79
CA ASP A 269 -3.70 42.18 -0.35
C ASP A 269 -4.45 40.94 0.22
N ILE A 270 -5.67 40.67 -0.26
CA ILE A 270 -6.42 39.47 0.10
C ILE A 270 -5.72 38.22 -0.41
N GLU A 271 -5.27 38.21 -1.66
CA GLU A 271 -4.53 37.09 -2.24
C GLU A 271 -3.23 36.81 -1.46
N LEU A 272 -2.45 37.85 -1.16
CA LEU A 272 -1.25 37.77 -0.35
C LEU A 272 -1.54 37.20 1.04
N SER A 273 -2.62 37.66 1.70
CA SER A 273 -3.01 37.11 3.00
C SER A 273 -3.35 35.62 2.93
N SER A 274 -4.03 35.20 1.85
CA SER A 274 -4.41 33.80 1.63
C SER A 274 -3.20 32.91 1.35
N VAL A 275 -2.25 33.39 0.54
CA VAL A 275 -1.01 32.68 0.21
C VAL A 275 -0.12 32.58 1.45
N THR A 276 0.00 33.66 2.23
CA THR A 276 0.77 33.68 3.48
C THR A 276 0.19 32.67 4.48
N SER A 277 -1.14 32.57 4.57
CA SER A 277 -1.79 31.61 5.47
C SER A 277 -1.52 30.17 5.05
N ARG A 278 -1.64 29.87 3.74
CA ARG A 278 -1.30 28.54 3.19
C ARG A 278 0.18 28.19 3.36
N LEU A 279 1.08 29.18 3.22
CA LEU A 279 2.50 28.99 3.46
C LEU A 279 2.75 28.59 4.91
N ASN A 280 2.17 29.32 5.87
CA ASN A 280 2.29 29.01 7.30
C ASN A 280 1.75 27.61 7.64
N GLU A 281 0.61 27.22 7.05
CA GLU A 281 0.06 25.86 7.21
C GLU A 281 0.99 24.79 6.62
N MET A 282 1.60 25.06 5.45
CA MET A 282 2.55 24.16 4.82
C MET A 282 3.84 24.03 5.64
N GLU A 283 4.37 25.13 6.18
CA GLU A 283 5.52 25.13 7.08
C GLU A 283 5.22 24.34 8.36
N PHE A 284 4.03 24.51 8.93
CA PHE A 284 3.60 23.75 10.11
C PHE A 284 3.48 22.25 9.83
N THR A 285 2.84 21.87 8.72
CA THR A 285 2.72 20.45 8.34
C THR A 285 4.08 19.84 8.03
N ASN A 286 4.97 20.57 7.37
CA ASN A 286 6.33 20.13 7.06
C ASN A 286 7.15 19.90 8.35
N THR A 287 7.12 20.85 9.29
CA THR A 287 7.81 20.66 10.59
C THR A 287 7.26 19.49 11.40
N LYS A 288 5.94 19.25 11.34
CA LYS A 288 5.33 18.06 11.95
C LYS A 288 5.81 16.77 11.27
N SER A 289 5.80 16.71 9.95
CA SER A 289 6.28 15.55 9.19
C SER A 289 7.76 15.25 9.41
N TYR A 290 8.62 16.27 9.54
CA TYR A 290 10.02 16.05 9.91
C TYR A 290 10.17 15.36 11.27
N LYS A 291 9.39 15.78 12.28
CA LYS A 291 9.41 15.14 13.60
C LYS A 291 8.92 13.69 13.55
N GLU A 292 7.91 13.40 12.73
CA GLU A 292 7.41 12.03 12.52
C GLU A 292 8.46 11.16 11.82
N LEU A 293 9.18 11.71 10.83
CA LEU A 293 10.29 11.01 10.16
C LEU A 293 11.45 10.71 11.11
N ASP A 294 11.81 11.66 11.97
CA ASP A 294 12.85 11.44 12.99
C ASP A 294 12.43 10.37 14.00
N TYR A 295 11.16 10.39 14.44
CA TYR A 295 10.62 9.32 15.28
C TYR A 295 10.71 7.93 14.61
N ILE A 296 10.35 7.83 13.32
CA ILE A 296 10.47 6.57 12.57
C ILE A 296 11.93 6.11 12.44
N ARG A 297 12.88 7.04 12.24
CA ARG A 297 14.32 6.72 12.19
C ARG A 297 14.84 6.22 13.54
N ASP A 298 14.44 6.86 14.63
CA ASP A 298 14.82 6.45 15.98
C ASP A 298 14.24 5.07 16.33
N GLU A 299 12.98 4.84 16.00
CA GLU A 299 12.33 3.54 16.20
C GLU A 299 12.95 2.46 15.31
N GLY A 300 13.26 2.78 14.05
CA GLY A 300 13.99 1.86 13.16
C GLY A 300 15.37 1.49 13.70
N SER A 301 16.09 2.45 14.28
CA SER A 301 17.40 2.22 14.91
C SER A 301 17.28 1.33 16.16
N ARG A 302 16.22 1.54 16.96
CA ARG A 302 15.90 0.73 18.13
C ARG A 302 15.58 -0.73 17.73
N LEU A 303 14.72 -0.92 16.74
CA LEU A 303 14.36 -2.23 16.23
C LEU A 303 15.57 -2.95 15.61
N LEU A 304 16.47 -2.23 14.93
CA LEU A 304 17.71 -2.80 14.42
C LEU A 304 18.60 -3.32 15.55
N GLN A 305 18.73 -2.55 16.63
CA GLN A 305 19.50 -2.96 17.81
C GLN A 305 18.88 -4.19 18.48
N GLU A 306 17.55 -4.24 18.60
CA GLU A 306 16.83 -5.38 19.15
C GLU A 306 17.00 -6.63 18.27
N ASN A 307 16.92 -6.48 16.95
CA ASN A 307 17.15 -7.58 16.01
C ASN A 307 18.56 -8.15 16.16
N GLN A 308 19.58 -7.29 16.31
CA GLN A 308 20.95 -7.74 16.60
C GLN A 308 21.07 -8.48 17.95
N ARG A 309 20.36 -8.02 18.99
CA ARG A 309 20.32 -8.71 20.29
C ARG A 309 19.71 -10.10 20.16
N LEU A 310 18.56 -10.20 19.51
CA LEU A 310 17.86 -11.47 19.27
C LEU A 310 18.71 -12.43 18.41
N GLN A 311 19.39 -11.93 17.38
CA GLN A 311 20.33 -12.74 16.59
C GLN A 311 21.48 -13.31 17.43
N ASN A 312 22.02 -12.50 18.34
CA ASN A 312 23.06 -12.96 19.26
C ASN A 312 22.53 -14.00 20.25
N GLU A 313 21.29 -13.85 20.72
CA GLU A 313 20.62 -14.81 21.58
C GLU A 313 20.35 -16.14 20.87
N ILE A 314 19.89 -16.10 19.61
CA ILE A 314 19.75 -17.29 18.76
C ILE A 314 21.09 -18.02 18.64
N ARG A 315 22.20 -17.31 18.39
CA ARG A 315 23.54 -17.92 18.30
C ARG A 315 23.96 -18.56 19.62
N LYS A 316 23.66 -17.92 20.76
CA LYS A 316 23.93 -18.48 22.10
C LYS A 316 23.14 -19.76 22.31
N LEU A 317 21.83 -19.74 22.10
CA LEU A 317 20.97 -20.92 22.24
C LEU A 317 21.40 -22.06 21.30
N GLN A 318 21.78 -21.75 20.05
CA GLN A 318 22.33 -22.74 19.13
C GLN A 318 23.62 -23.38 19.68
N SER A 319 24.50 -22.58 20.29
CA SER A 319 25.73 -23.10 20.91
C SER A 319 25.44 -23.95 22.15
N GLU A 320 24.46 -23.57 22.97
CA GLU A 320 24.02 -24.33 24.14
C GLU A 320 23.41 -25.67 23.72
N ILE A 321 22.50 -25.67 22.74
CA ILE A 321 21.92 -26.90 22.17
C ILE A 321 23.02 -27.82 21.65
N HIS A 322 24.04 -27.27 20.97
CA HIS A 322 25.16 -28.06 20.45
C HIS A 322 26.00 -28.69 21.56
N ILE A 323 26.27 -27.93 22.65
CA ILE A 323 26.99 -28.43 23.82
C ILE A 323 26.18 -29.55 24.48
N THR A 324 24.90 -29.29 24.81
CA THR A 324 24.01 -30.28 25.42
C THR A 324 23.84 -31.52 24.53
N SER A 325 23.78 -31.36 23.21
CA SER A 325 23.74 -32.48 22.25
C SER A 325 25.03 -33.32 22.27
N LYS A 326 26.19 -32.68 22.39
CA LYS A 326 27.47 -33.40 22.54
C LYS A 326 27.57 -34.12 23.88
N GLU A 327 27.18 -33.47 24.98
CA GLU A 327 27.18 -34.06 26.32
C GLU A 327 26.23 -35.27 26.40
N THR A 328 25.01 -35.14 25.86
CA THR A 328 24.05 -36.26 25.80
C THR A 328 24.55 -37.41 24.95
N ARG A 329 25.23 -37.15 23.82
CA ARG A 329 25.90 -38.21 23.02
C ARG A 329 27.01 -38.89 23.82
N GLN A 330 27.86 -38.13 24.50
CA GLN A 330 28.93 -38.68 25.33
C GLN A 330 28.37 -39.55 26.46
N ILE A 331 27.32 -39.11 27.16
CA ILE A 331 26.65 -39.91 28.20
C ILE A 331 26.04 -41.20 27.64
N THR A 332 25.43 -41.12 26.45
CA THR A 332 24.84 -42.29 25.77
C THR A 332 25.92 -43.28 25.35
N GLU A 333 27.07 -42.81 24.87
CA GLU A 333 28.20 -43.64 24.45
C GLU A 333 29.00 -44.19 25.65
N SER A 334 29.00 -43.50 26.79
CA SER A 334 29.81 -43.85 27.97
C SER A 334 29.11 -44.74 29.00
N SER A 335 27.89 -45.22 28.75
CA SER A 335 27.14 -46.00 29.74
C SER A 335 27.14 -47.51 29.45
N PRO A 336 27.98 -48.31 30.13
CA PRO A 336 27.60 -49.64 30.57
C PRO A 336 26.89 -49.53 31.94
N VAL A 337 25.70 -50.11 31.98
CA VAL A 337 24.83 -50.45 33.11
C VAL A 337 25.50 -50.40 34.50
N ASP A 338 25.25 -49.33 35.25
CA ASP A 338 25.29 -49.33 36.73
C ASP A 338 24.07 -48.54 37.25
N ASN A 339 22.98 -49.27 37.43
CA ASN A 339 21.62 -48.73 37.49
C ASN A 339 21.19 -48.15 38.84
N SER A 340 21.91 -48.34 39.95
CA SER A 340 21.39 -47.91 41.26
C SER A 340 21.77 -46.47 41.61
N LYS A 341 23.06 -46.13 41.56
CA LYS A 341 23.53 -44.76 41.89
C LYS A 341 23.11 -43.72 40.86
N ASN A 342 23.04 -44.09 39.59
CA ASN A 342 22.59 -43.19 38.52
C ASN A 342 21.10 -42.85 38.64
N LEU A 343 20.26 -43.80 39.10
CA LEU A 343 18.86 -43.54 39.36
C LEU A 343 18.69 -42.59 40.56
N GLU A 344 19.46 -42.77 41.64
CA GLU A 344 19.43 -41.85 42.79
C GLU A 344 19.87 -40.42 42.43
N ILE A 345 20.96 -40.27 41.66
CA ILE A 345 21.43 -38.95 41.20
C ILE A 345 20.38 -38.29 40.30
N ARG A 346 19.76 -39.06 39.40
CA ARG A 346 18.70 -38.56 38.52
C ARG A 346 17.44 -38.17 39.31
N LEU A 347 17.08 -38.94 40.34
CA LEU A 347 15.93 -38.63 41.20
C LEU A 347 16.19 -37.34 42.00
N ALA A 348 17.40 -37.15 42.52
CA ALA A 348 17.81 -35.93 43.20
C ALA A 348 17.82 -34.70 42.26
N ALA A 349 18.31 -34.86 41.03
CA ALA A 349 18.30 -33.80 40.01
C ALA A 349 16.87 -33.40 39.63
N LEU A 350 15.99 -34.39 39.39
CA LEU A 350 14.58 -34.16 39.09
C LEU A 350 13.84 -33.51 40.26
N GLN A 351 14.14 -33.89 41.51
CA GLN A 351 13.58 -33.24 42.70
C GLN A 351 14.01 -31.77 42.80
N LYS A 352 15.27 -31.46 42.47
CA LYS A 352 15.77 -30.08 42.45
C LYS A 352 15.10 -29.26 41.36
N GLU A 353 14.98 -29.78 40.14
CA GLU A 353 14.24 -29.12 39.06
C GLU A 353 12.77 -28.89 39.43
N LEU A 354 12.11 -29.84 40.10
CA LEU A 354 10.74 -29.69 40.57
C LEU A 354 10.60 -28.57 41.62
N LEU A 355 11.59 -28.42 42.51
CA LEU A 355 11.64 -27.33 43.48
C LEU A 355 11.87 -25.98 42.80
N ASP A 356 12.79 -25.91 41.83
CA ASP A 356 13.08 -24.68 41.08
C ASP A 356 11.88 -24.25 40.24
N LEU A 357 11.18 -25.20 39.59
CA LEU A 357 9.94 -24.93 38.87
C LEU A 357 8.84 -24.42 39.82
N ARG A 358 8.68 -25.03 41.00
CA ARG A 358 7.73 -24.53 42.00
C ARG A 358 8.06 -23.11 42.45
N ARG A 359 9.34 -22.78 42.61
CA ARG A 359 9.78 -21.41 42.94
C ARG A 359 9.40 -20.43 41.83
N ILE A 360 9.67 -20.79 40.58
CA ILE A 360 9.30 -19.96 39.42
C ILE A 360 7.78 -19.77 39.35
N THR A 361 6.99 -20.81 39.59
CA THR A 361 5.53 -20.69 39.64
C THR A 361 5.09 -19.69 40.71
N THR A 362 5.65 -19.77 41.93
CA THR A 362 5.32 -18.81 42.98
C THR A 362 5.72 -17.37 42.63
N GLU A 363 6.90 -17.16 42.03
CA GLU A 363 7.35 -15.84 41.58
C GLU A 363 6.43 -15.26 40.50
N LYS A 364 5.95 -16.12 39.58
CA LYS A 364 5.00 -15.72 38.53
C LYS A 364 3.61 -15.46 39.05
N ASP A 365 3.13 -16.22 40.03
CA ASP A 365 1.85 -15.95 40.69
C ASP A 365 1.87 -14.60 41.40
N GLU A 366 2.98 -14.24 42.07
CA GLU A 366 3.16 -12.91 42.67
C GLU A 366 3.19 -11.78 41.62
N GLU A 367 3.85 -12.01 40.48
CA GLU A 367 3.90 -11.05 39.37
C GLU A 367 2.50 -10.82 38.77
N ILE A 368 1.73 -11.90 38.58
CA ILE A 368 0.34 -11.84 38.14
C ILE A 368 -0.52 -11.06 39.14
N GLU A 369 -0.37 -11.31 40.44
CA GLU A 369 -1.11 -10.59 41.48
C GLU A 369 -0.81 -9.08 41.45
N LYS A 370 0.47 -8.70 41.28
CA LYS A 370 0.89 -7.29 41.14
C LYS A 370 0.28 -6.64 39.89
N LEU A 371 0.28 -7.33 38.76
CA LEU A 371 -0.31 -6.85 37.51
C LEU A 371 -1.84 -6.71 37.62
N GLN A 372 -2.52 -7.65 38.28
CA GLN A 372 -3.96 -7.57 38.54
C GLN A 372 -4.31 -6.38 39.44
N LYS A 373 -3.52 -6.11 40.49
CA LYS A 373 -3.67 -4.90 41.33
C LYS A 373 -3.41 -3.62 40.54
N GLY A 374 -2.42 -3.62 39.63
CA GLY A 374 -2.17 -2.51 38.73
C GLY A 374 -3.34 -2.24 37.77
N LEU A 375 -3.90 -3.29 37.17
CA LEU A 375 -5.05 -3.20 36.27
C LEU A 375 -6.32 -2.72 37.00
N SER A 376 -6.58 -3.20 38.21
CA SER A 376 -7.72 -2.71 39.00
C SER A 376 -7.56 -1.24 39.37
N ALA A 377 -6.36 -0.79 39.75
CA ALA A 377 -6.07 0.62 40.00
C ALA A 377 -6.24 1.49 38.74
N VAL A 378 -5.82 1.01 37.57
CA VAL A 378 -6.02 1.71 36.28
C VAL A 378 -7.51 1.75 35.93
N ARG A 379 -8.25 0.67 36.14
CA ARG A 379 -9.70 0.61 35.90
C ARG A 379 -10.44 1.62 36.78
N VAL A 380 -10.13 1.68 38.07
CA VAL A 380 -10.71 2.66 39.00
C VAL A 380 -10.36 4.09 38.58
N LYS A 381 -9.12 4.38 38.20
CA LYS A 381 -8.71 5.70 37.71
C LYS A 381 -9.42 6.08 36.41
N ARG A 382 -9.63 5.12 35.50
CA ARG A 382 -10.38 5.32 34.26
C ARG A 382 -11.86 5.58 34.55
N GLU A 383 -12.46 4.80 35.43
CA GLU A 383 -13.85 4.97 35.85
C GLU A 383 -14.08 6.29 36.58
N GLN A 384 -13.13 6.75 37.41
CA GLN A 384 -13.16 8.09 38.00
C GLN A 384 -13.09 9.19 36.94
N ARG A 385 -12.19 9.07 35.94
CA ARG A 385 -12.10 10.03 34.82
C ARG A 385 -13.37 10.06 33.98
N GLU A 386 -13.93 8.90 33.66
CA GLU A 386 -15.18 8.78 32.91
C GLU A 386 -16.38 9.28 33.74
N SER A 387 -16.39 9.04 35.07
CA SER A 387 -17.41 9.58 35.98
C SER A 387 -17.34 11.10 36.11
N HIS A 388 -16.14 11.68 36.18
CA HIS A 388 -15.96 13.13 36.14
C HIS A 388 -16.40 13.74 34.81
N LEU A 389 -16.35 12.99 33.72
CA LEU A 389 -16.90 13.37 32.41
C LEU A 389 -18.42 13.16 32.29
N ARG A 390 -19.06 12.38 33.18
CA ARG A 390 -20.51 12.10 33.19
C ARG A 390 -21.30 13.02 34.14
N ARG A 391 -20.86 14.26 34.34
CA ARG A 391 -21.67 15.26 35.06
C ARG A 391 -22.77 15.78 34.12
N SER A 392 -23.86 15.04 33.99
CA SER A 392 -25.06 15.50 33.29
C SER A 392 -25.72 16.62 34.07
N ILE A 393 -26.08 17.71 33.39
CA ILE A 393 -26.70 18.86 34.03
C ILE A 393 -28.20 18.61 34.13
N VAL A 394 -28.77 18.79 35.31
CA VAL A 394 -30.19 18.55 35.57
C VAL A 394 -30.86 19.86 35.97
N VAL A 395 -32.03 20.13 35.41
CA VAL A 395 -32.85 21.29 35.74
C VAL A 395 -33.97 20.84 36.66
N ILE A 396 -34.18 21.56 37.77
CA ILE A 396 -35.20 21.26 38.77
C ILE A 396 -36.36 22.22 38.60
N ASP A 397 -37.57 21.68 38.43
CA ASP A 397 -38.79 22.47 38.43
C ASP A 397 -39.07 23.03 39.85
N PRO A 398 -39.19 24.37 40.02
CA PRO A 398 -39.35 24.99 41.33
C PRO A 398 -40.68 24.68 42.01
N ASP A 399 -41.74 24.34 41.25
CA ASP A 399 -43.08 24.11 41.81
C ASP A 399 -43.32 22.64 42.16
N THR A 400 -42.70 21.72 41.41
CA THR A 400 -42.88 20.27 41.58
C THR A 400 -41.66 19.56 42.17
N GLY A 401 -40.51 20.22 42.22
CA GLY A 401 -39.23 19.65 42.68
C GLY A 401 -38.68 18.55 41.78
N LYS A 402 -39.24 18.36 40.58
CA LYS A 402 -38.88 17.26 39.70
C LYS A 402 -37.62 17.59 38.89
N GLU A 403 -36.66 16.67 38.95
CA GLU A 403 -35.43 16.68 38.15
C GLU A 403 -35.71 16.25 36.70
N MET A 404 -35.25 17.04 35.74
CA MET A 404 -35.41 16.77 34.31
C MET A 404 -34.23 17.26 33.49
N ARG A 405 -34.09 16.71 32.28
CA ARG A 405 -33.01 17.10 31.36
C ARG A 405 -33.25 18.52 30.82
N PRO A 406 -32.19 19.28 30.43
CA PRO A 406 -32.35 20.61 29.85
C PRO A 406 -33.30 20.65 28.64
N GLU A 407 -33.33 19.59 27.81
CA GLU A 407 -34.28 19.46 26.69
C GLU A 407 -35.74 19.40 27.12
N GLU A 408 -36.02 18.71 28.23
CA GLU A 408 -37.37 18.56 28.78
C GLU A 408 -37.83 19.86 29.45
N ALA A 409 -36.92 20.51 30.18
CA ALA A 409 -37.16 21.82 30.78
C ALA A 409 -37.44 22.91 29.74
N PHE A 410 -36.73 22.89 28.60
CA PHE A 410 -37.00 23.81 27.50
C PHE A 410 -38.37 23.57 26.86
N LYS A 411 -38.75 22.30 26.63
CA LYS A 411 -40.07 21.94 26.08
C LYS A 411 -41.23 22.33 27.00
N LEU A 412 -41.00 22.33 28.32
CA LEU A 412 -41.97 22.78 29.32
C LEU A 412 -41.94 24.30 29.56
N GLY A 413 -41.02 25.04 28.91
CA GLY A 413 -40.89 26.49 29.04
C GLY A 413 -40.27 26.95 30.36
N LEU A 414 -39.63 26.05 31.12
CA LEU A 414 -38.96 26.37 32.39
C LEU A 414 -37.62 27.09 32.19
N ILE A 415 -37.02 26.97 31.00
CA ILE A 415 -35.76 27.64 30.63
C ILE A 415 -35.88 28.24 29.22
N ASP A 416 -35.24 29.39 29.00
CA ASP A 416 -35.20 30.04 27.69
C ASP A 416 -34.22 29.33 26.72
N TRP A 417 -34.42 29.51 25.41
CA TRP A 417 -33.56 28.93 24.36
C TRP A 417 -32.07 29.23 24.56
N LYS A 418 -31.74 30.45 24.99
CA LYS A 418 -30.36 30.86 25.28
C LYS A 418 -29.75 30.07 26.45
N MET A 419 -30.56 29.78 27.46
CA MET A 419 -30.15 28.98 28.63
C MET A 419 -30.00 27.51 28.23
N PHE A 420 -30.92 26.98 27.43
CA PHE A 420 -30.83 25.62 26.88
C PHE A 420 -29.54 25.38 26.08
N VAL A 421 -29.21 26.28 25.14
CA VAL A 421 -27.97 26.19 24.34
C VAL A 421 -26.72 26.25 25.23
N ASN A 422 -26.71 27.11 26.25
CA ASN A 422 -25.61 27.19 27.20
C ASN A 422 -25.46 25.90 28.02
N LEU A 423 -26.55 25.33 28.51
CA LEU A 423 -26.52 24.08 29.29
C LEU A 423 -26.08 22.90 28.42
N GLN A 424 -26.51 22.85 27.15
CA GLN A 424 -26.08 21.84 26.18
C GLN A 424 -24.59 21.96 25.81
N SER A 425 -24.02 23.16 25.85
CA SER A 425 -22.58 23.37 25.62
C SER A 425 -21.70 23.00 26.81
N GLN A 426 -22.31 22.73 27.97
CA GLN A 426 -21.64 22.40 29.22
C GLN A 426 -21.81 20.92 29.63
N GLU A 427 -22.70 20.18 28.97
CA GLU A 427 -22.71 18.71 28.93
C GLU A 427 -21.64 18.18 27.97
#